data_AF-A0A3M7NWD4-F1
#
_entry.id   AF-A0A3M7NWD4-F1
#
_cell.length_a   1.000
_cell.length_b   1.000
_cell.length_c   1.000
_cell.angle_alpha   90.00
_cell.angle_beta   90.00
_cell.angle_gamma   90.00
#
_symmetry.space_group_name_H-M   'P 1'
#
loop_
_entity.id
_entity.type
_entity.pdbx_description
1 polymer ?
#
loop_
_entity_poly.entity_id
_entity_poly.type
_entity_poly.pdbx_seq_one_letter_code
_entity_poly.pdbx_strand_id
1 'polypeptide(L)'
;MSMSLYGDRDPRNTKSKHRPISSSTTASFSSNLSALISSAKAKSGGTPSAAANPNKRKANIFTSHNRNVKARAASDLEQVHKTKADLDAVSASELHRSRRKMEEKARLYKQMKRGEHIGRRDYDSQSLVDFDRKWYESGQRRADDDNSDGDSSDDSDLDNADEPAEWLDEFGRLRKGTKREKERSERQQRIQLSANTAAEEDKARPQAPANIIYGDTVQHAAFNPDARIAQQMAEIAAKRDKSATPPPETHYDASYEIRNRGTGFYAFSGDAQMRKEEMDSLAKQRVETERIRKERAEEEAKEKETSELDSRPKAMDAERHARADKEVDDFLQSLDIPNAPNG
;
A
#
# COMPACT_ATOMS: atom_id res chain seq x y z
N MET A 1 35.12 34.46 17.43
CA MET A 1 34.05 33.57 16.93
C MET A 1 34.71 32.53 16.05
N SER A 2 34.91 31.33 16.56
CA SER A 2 35.57 30.22 15.87
C SER A 2 34.59 29.58 14.88
N MET A 3 34.85 29.72 13.58
CA MET A 3 34.12 28.98 12.56
C MET A 3 34.69 27.56 12.44
N SER A 4 33.91 26.56 12.83
CA SER A 4 34.19 25.16 12.52
C SER A 4 33.98 24.93 11.02
N LEU A 5 35.01 24.37 10.37
CA LEU A 5 35.10 24.18 8.91
C LEU A 5 34.40 22.92 8.39
N TYR A 6 33.79 22.12 9.27
CA TYR A 6 33.04 20.92 8.89
C TYR A 6 31.61 21.03 9.40
N GLY A 7 30.65 20.90 8.46
CA GLY A 7 29.24 21.18 8.69
C GLY A 7 28.58 20.22 9.67
N ASP A 8 28.31 20.70 10.88
CA ASP A 8 27.43 20.04 11.84
C ASP A 8 26.00 19.95 11.27
N ARG A 9 25.51 18.73 11.04
CA ARG A 9 24.08 18.49 10.78
C ARG A 9 23.37 18.23 12.11
N ASP A 10 22.40 19.07 12.44
CA ASP A 10 21.56 18.95 13.65
C ASP A 10 20.77 17.62 13.62
N PRO A 11 20.92 16.74 14.64
CA PRO A 11 20.28 15.42 14.66
C PRO A 11 18.75 15.46 14.82
N ARG A 12 18.15 16.65 14.93
CA ARG A 12 16.69 16.83 15.13
C ARG A 12 15.87 16.88 13.84
N ASN A 13 16.49 16.83 12.65
CA ASN A 13 15.80 17.02 11.37
C ASN A 13 15.91 15.85 10.36
N THR A 14 15.64 14.62 10.79
CA THR A 14 15.45 13.47 9.88
C THR A 14 14.12 12.76 10.13
N LYS A 15 13.01 13.39 9.74
CA LYS A 15 11.68 12.77 9.70
C LYS A 15 11.18 12.65 8.27
N SER A 16 11.57 11.59 7.56
CA SER A 16 10.88 11.14 6.34
C SER A 16 10.12 9.85 6.62
N LYS A 17 8.80 9.98 6.74
CA LYS A 17 7.83 8.88 6.84
C LYS A 17 7.54 8.29 5.46
N HIS A 18 8.43 7.45 4.93
CA HIS A 18 8.06 6.44 3.92
C HIS A 18 9.23 5.46 3.76
N ARG A 19 9.10 4.21 4.23
CA ARG A 19 10.06 3.15 3.90
C ARG A 19 9.48 2.35 2.73
N PRO A 20 10.15 2.30 1.56
CA PRO A 20 9.68 1.51 0.43
C PRO A 20 9.77 0.02 0.77
N ILE A 21 8.79 -0.73 0.27
CA ILE A 21 8.68 -2.19 0.39
C ILE A 21 9.78 -2.80 -0.50
N SER A 22 11.00 -2.92 0.03
CA SER A 22 12.15 -3.50 -0.68
C SER A 22 12.46 -4.88 -0.09
N SER A 23 12.33 -5.91 -0.93
CA SER A 23 12.52 -7.33 -0.63
C SER A 23 13.99 -7.74 -0.54
N SER A 24 14.90 -6.84 -0.14
CA SER A 24 16.35 -7.12 -0.14
C SER A 24 16.90 -7.61 1.20
N THR A 25 16.13 -7.53 2.29
CA THR A 25 16.58 -8.00 3.61
C THR A 25 15.89 -9.31 4.01
N THR A 26 16.69 -10.33 4.36
CA THR A 26 16.23 -11.65 4.81
C THR A 26 15.25 -11.60 5.99
N ALA A 27 15.40 -10.60 6.88
CA ALA A 27 14.49 -10.36 7.99
C ALA A 27 13.11 -9.82 7.56
N SER A 28 13.04 -9.03 6.47
CA SER A 28 11.77 -8.53 5.92
C SER A 28 11.06 -9.58 5.07
N PHE A 29 11.83 -10.45 4.40
CA PHE A 29 11.28 -11.61 3.71
C PHE A 29 10.70 -12.63 4.71
N SER A 30 11.41 -12.94 5.81
CA SER A 30 10.90 -13.86 6.83
C SER A 30 9.65 -13.31 7.54
N SER A 31 9.58 -12.01 7.82
CA SER A 31 8.38 -11.40 8.40
C SER A 31 7.17 -11.48 7.46
N ASN A 32 7.39 -11.30 6.14
CA ASN A 32 6.33 -11.42 5.15
C ASN A 32 5.88 -12.86 4.93
N LEU A 33 6.82 -13.82 4.92
CA LEU A 33 6.51 -15.25 4.79
C LEU A 33 5.72 -15.75 6.01
N SER A 34 6.13 -15.34 7.23
CA SER A 34 5.37 -15.63 8.44
C SER A 34 3.96 -15.01 8.42
N ALA A 35 3.81 -13.78 7.93
CA ALA A 35 2.50 -13.15 7.78
C ALA A 35 1.62 -13.90 6.75
N LEU A 36 2.20 -14.35 5.64
CA LEU A 36 1.51 -15.14 4.62
C LEU A 36 1.11 -16.52 5.16
N ILE A 37 1.98 -17.21 5.89
CA ILE A 37 1.67 -18.49 6.54
C ILE A 37 0.55 -18.33 7.57
N SER A 38 0.59 -17.29 8.40
CA SER A 38 -0.48 -17.01 9.36
C SER A 38 -1.80 -16.68 8.66
N SER A 39 -1.77 -15.97 7.54
CA SER A 39 -2.97 -15.68 6.74
C SER A 39 -3.55 -16.92 6.06
N ALA A 40 -2.68 -17.84 5.59
CA ALA A 40 -3.08 -19.12 5.00
C ALA A 40 -3.64 -20.08 6.06
N LYS A 41 -3.03 -20.12 7.26
CA LYS A 41 -3.50 -20.90 8.42
C LYS A 41 -4.88 -20.43 8.91
N ALA A 42 -5.13 -19.12 8.88
CA ALA A 42 -6.45 -18.55 9.23
C ALA A 42 -7.54 -18.88 8.19
N LYS A 43 -7.17 -19.31 6.97
CA LYS A 43 -8.09 -19.63 5.87
C LYS A 43 -8.40 -21.13 5.75
N SER A 44 -7.67 -21.99 6.46
CA SER A 44 -7.84 -23.45 6.43
C SER A 44 -8.66 -24.04 7.59
N GLY A 45 -9.44 -23.21 8.30
CA GLY A 45 -10.13 -23.62 9.54
C GLY A 45 -11.49 -22.97 9.77
N GLY A 46 -12.29 -22.75 8.72
CA GLY A 46 -13.63 -22.20 8.88
C GLY A 46 -14.53 -22.49 7.69
N THR A 47 -15.55 -23.31 7.92
CA THR A 47 -16.72 -23.44 7.04
C THR A 47 -17.42 -22.08 6.90
N PRO A 48 -17.94 -21.70 5.71
CA PRO A 48 -18.71 -20.49 5.57
C PRO A 48 -20.14 -20.75 6.07
N SER A 49 -20.37 -20.53 7.37
CA SER A 49 -21.72 -20.45 7.93
C SER A 49 -22.31 -19.07 7.66
N ALA A 50 -23.44 -19.06 6.97
CA ALA A 50 -24.27 -17.88 6.79
C ALA A 50 -25.01 -17.52 8.10
N ALA A 51 -25.16 -16.21 8.31
CA ALA A 51 -26.14 -15.54 9.17
C ALA A 51 -26.05 -15.75 10.71
N ALA A 52 -25.62 -14.69 11.40
CA ALA A 52 -26.34 -14.12 12.55
C ALA A 52 -25.72 -12.77 12.92
N ASN A 53 -26.50 -11.69 12.80
CA ASN A 53 -26.18 -10.41 13.43
C ASN A 53 -26.54 -10.48 14.92
N PRO A 54 -25.60 -10.26 15.85
CA PRO A 54 -25.93 -9.65 17.13
C PRO A 54 -25.48 -8.19 17.10
N ASN A 55 -26.39 -7.28 17.44
CA ASN A 55 -26.11 -5.87 17.71
C ASN A 55 -24.96 -5.72 18.73
N LYS A 56 -23.71 -5.71 18.25
CA LYS A 56 -22.55 -5.31 19.03
C LYS A 56 -22.25 -3.87 18.63
N ARG A 57 -22.48 -2.97 19.59
CA ARG A 57 -22.11 -1.54 19.49
C ARG A 57 -20.74 -1.44 18.83
N LYS A 58 -20.68 -0.73 17.70
CA LYS A 58 -19.43 -0.52 16.95
C LYS A 58 -18.34 -0.11 17.95
N ALA A 59 -17.20 -0.79 17.95
CA ALA A 59 -16.11 -0.46 18.85
C ALA A 59 -15.73 1.01 18.57
N ASN A 60 -15.94 1.88 19.55
CA ASN A 60 -15.51 3.27 19.48
C ASN A 60 -13.98 3.29 19.37
N ILE A 61 -13.43 4.34 18.76
CA ILE A 61 -11.97 4.55 18.62
C ILE A 61 -11.26 4.46 19.99
N PHE A 62 -11.98 4.74 21.07
CA PHE A 62 -11.50 4.64 22.46
C PHE A 62 -11.65 3.25 23.11
N THR A 63 -12.30 2.28 22.45
CA THR A 63 -12.46 0.90 22.93
C THR A 63 -11.83 -0.15 22.01
N SER A 64 -11.57 0.19 20.74
CA SER A 64 -10.80 -0.65 19.82
C SER A 64 -9.30 -0.58 20.15
N HIS A 65 -8.76 -1.64 20.75
CA HIS A 65 -7.31 -1.74 20.92
C HIS A 65 -6.68 -2.04 19.55
N ASN A 66 -5.54 -1.41 19.25
CA ASN A 66 -4.77 -1.65 18.03
C ASN A 66 -4.58 -3.16 17.82
N ARG A 67 -4.98 -3.63 16.63
CA ARG A 67 -4.84 -5.03 16.22
C ARG A 67 -3.37 -5.41 16.40
N ASN A 68 -3.12 -6.45 17.20
CA ASN A 68 -1.80 -7.00 17.57
C ASN A 68 -1.08 -6.38 18.79
N VAL A 69 -1.64 -5.38 19.48
CA VAL A 69 -1.02 -4.88 20.73
C VAL A 69 -1.03 -5.93 21.83
N LYS A 70 -2.12 -6.69 21.98
CA LYS A 70 -2.18 -7.79 22.95
C LYS A 70 -1.21 -8.93 22.63
N ALA A 71 -1.03 -9.24 21.34
CA ALA A 71 -0.07 -10.25 20.89
C ALA A 71 1.37 -9.80 21.13
N ARG A 72 1.68 -8.51 20.94
CA ARG A 72 2.99 -7.94 21.26
C ARG A 72 3.25 -7.91 22.77
N ALA A 73 2.26 -7.50 23.55
CA ALA A 73 2.36 -7.54 25.01
C ALA A 73 2.54 -8.98 25.53
N ALA A 74 1.88 -9.96 24.93
CA ALA A 74 2.07 -11.36 25.25
C ALA A 74 3.47 -11.86 24.84
N SER A 75 3.96 -11.51 23.65
CA SER A 75 5.33 -11.89 23.24
C SER A 75 6.41 -11.25 24.10
N ASP A 76 6.18 -10.04 24.60
CA ASP A 76 7.10 -9.35 25.51
C ASP A 76 7.10 -10.03 26.90
N LEU A 77 5.97 -10.59 27.34
CA LEU A 77 5.88 -11.40 28.56
C LEU A 77 6.53 -12.78 28.41
N GLU A 78 6.53 -13.35 27.20
CA GLU A 78 7.18 -14.62 26.87
C GLU A 78 8.69 -14.48 26.60
N GLN A 79 9.22 -13.26 26.61
CA GLN A 79 10.65 -13.00 26.42
C GLN A 79 11.43 -13.37 27.69
N VAL A 80 11.59 -14.68 27.92
CA VAL A 80 12.46 -15.22 28.98
C VAL A 80 13.90 -14.87 28.62
N HIS A 81 14.58 -14.12 29.49
CA HIS A 81 16.02 -13.88 29.38
C HIS A 81 16.74 -15.23 29.44
N LYS A 82 17.31 -15.66 28.30
CA LYS A 82 18.17 -16.85 28.25
C LYS A 82 19.29 -16.67 29.28
N THR A 83 19.31 -17.56 30.27
CA THR A 83 20.35 -17.54 31.31
C THR A 83 21.60 -18.24 30.80
N LYS A 84 22.72 -18.18 31.54
CA LYS A 84 23.96 -18.89 31.17
C LYS A 84 23.75 -20.39 30.91
N ALA A 85 22.75 -21.02 31.53
CA ALA A 85 22.42 -22.42 31.32
C ALA A 85 21.82 -22.73 29.93
N ASP A 86 21.14 -21.76 29.29
CA ASP A 86 20.59 -21.92 27.93
C ASP A 86 21.63 -21.67 26.83
N LEU A 87 22.78 -21.08 27.18
CA LEU A 87 23.87 -20.75 26.25
C LEU A 87 24.76 -21.95 25.94
N ASP A 88 24.78 -22.97 26.80
CA ASP A 88 25.61 -24.17 26.64
C ASP A 88 25.06 -25.17 25.61
N ALA A 89 23.84 -24.93 25.08
CA ALA A 89 23.16 -25.82 24.13
C ALA A 89 23.20 -25.33 22.68
N VAL A 90 24.09 -24.40 22.32
CA VAL A 90 24.22 -23.93 20.93
C VAL A 90 24.91 -25.01 20.09
N SER A 91 24.23 -25.45 19.02
CA SER A 91 24.78 -26.43 18.10
C SER A 91 26.14 -26.00 17.53
N ALA A 92 27.06 -26.95 17.33
CA ALA A 92 28.39 -26.66 16.80
C ALA A 92 28.36 -25.89 15.47
N SER A 93 27.37 -26.16 14.60
CA SER A 93 27.18 -25.46 13.33
C SER A 93 26.82 -23.97 13.52
N GLU A 94 26.03 -23.65 14.55
CA GLU A 94 25.68 -22.27 14.88
C GLU A 94 26.85 -21.52 15.53
N LEU A 95 27.67 -22.20 16.35
CA LEU A 95 28.94 -21.65 16.85
C LEU A 95 29.94 -21.35 15.73
N HIS A 96 30.10 -22.25 14.75
CA HIS A 96 30.94 -21.97 13.59
C HIS A 96 30.41 -20.80 12.77
N ARG A 97 29.09 -20.69 12.59
CA ARG A 97 28.47 -19.59 11.86
C ARG A 97 28.60 -18.26 12.60
N SER A 98 28.48 -18.25 13.92
CA SER A 98 28.66 -17.04 14.73
C SER A 98 30.13 -16.60 14.73
N ARG A 99 31.06 -17.54 14.89
CA ARG A 99 32.51 -17.29 14.80
C ARG A 99 32.91 -16.68 13.45
N ARG A 100 32.48 -17.29 12.34
CA ARG A 100 32.74 -16.76 10.99
C ARG A 100 32.20 -15.34 10.83
N LYS A 101 30.97 -15.06 11.29
CA LYS A 101 30.39 -13.72 11.23
C LYS A 101 31.14 -12.71 12.09
N MET A 102 31.67 -13.13 13.24
CA MET A 102 32.49 -12.28 14.10
C MET A 102 33.84 -11.96 13.44
N GLU A 103 34.47 -12.94 12.81
CA GLU A 103 35.70 -12.76 12.03
C GLU A 103 35.46 -11.82 10.83
N GLU A 104 34.36 -11.99 10.09
CA GLU A 104 33.96 -11.10 8.99
C GLU A 104 33.72 -9.66 9.48
N LYS A 105 33.05 -9.49 10.63
CA LYS A 105 32.85 -8.16 11.25
C LYS A 105 34.15 -7.54 11.74
N ALA A 106 35.05 -8.32 12.33
CA ALA A 106 36.35 -7.85 12.76
C ALA A 106 37.18 -7.39 11.56
N ARG A 107 37.17 -8.17 10.45
CA ARG A 107 37.81 -7.80 9.19
C ARG A 107 37.23 -6.52 8.62
N LEU A 108 35.90 -6.38 8.60
CA LEU A 108 35.23 -5.16 8.16
C LEU A 108 35.60 -3.96 9.03
N TYR A 109 35.60 -4.11 10.35
CA TYR A 109 35.97 -3.02 11.26
C TYR A 109 37.44 -2.61 11.09
N LYS A 110 38.35 -3.57 10.89
CA LYS A 110 39.76 -3.29 10.55
C LYS A 110 39.87 -2.52 9.23
N GLN A 111 39.11 -2.93 8.20
CA GLN A 111 39.04 -2.23 6.91
C GLN A 111 38.52 -0.79 7.08
N MET A 112 37.49 -0.60 7.92
CA MET A 112 36.95 0.73 8.22
C MET A 112 37.95 1.60 8.98
N LYS A 113 38.60 1.07 10.02
CA LYS A 113 39.66 1.76 10.78
C LYS A 113 40.84 2.17 9.88
N ARG A 114 41.09 1.42 8.80
CA ARG A 114 42.19 1.66 7.84
C ARG A 114 41.82 2.62 6.70
N GLY A 115 40.56 3.03 6.56
CA GLY A 115 40.11 3.94 5.49
C GLY A 115 39.79 3.28 4.14
N GLU A 116 39.82 1.95 4.05
CA GLU A 116 39.54 1.19 2.80
C GLU A 116 38.05 1.05 2.47
N HIS A 117 37.18 1.69 3.26
CA HIS A 117 35.74 1.77 3.02
C HIS A 117 35.36 2.95 2.14
N ILE A 118 36.26 3.94 2.00
CA ILE A 118 36.07 5.15 1.21
C ILE A 118 35.89 4.78 -0.27
N GLY A 119 34.69 5.04 -0.80
CA GLY A 119 34.29 4.70 -2.18
C GLY A 119 33.36 3.49 -2.30
N ARG A 120 32.97 2.84 -1.20
CA ARG A 120 31.82 1.92 -1.22
C ARG A 120 30.58 2.63 -0.68
N ARG A 121 29.70 3.04 -1.60
CA ARG A 121 28.46 3.78 -1.37
C ARG A 121 27.56 3.22 -0.26
N ASP A 122 27.61 1.90 -0.03
CA ASP A 122 26.81 1.21 0.99
C ASP A 122 27.28 1.48 2.44
N TYR A 123 28.55 1.80 2.65
CA TYR A 123 29.14 1.92 4.00
C TYR A 123 29.12 3.35 4.53
N ASP A 124 29.37 4.34 3.67
CA ASP A 124 29.48 5.75 4.09
C ASP A 124 28.14 6.32 4.59
N SER A 125 27.02 5.85 4.04
CA SER A 125 25.67 6.29 4.46
C SER A 125 25.17 5.62 5.75
N GLN A 126 25.76 4.49 6.14
CA GLN A 126 25.31 3.67 7.27
C GLN A 126 26.26 3.70 8.47
N SER A 127 27.46 4.27 8.33
CA SER A 127 28.42 4.38 9.43
C SER A 127 28.06 5.55 10.34
N LEU A 128 27.59 5.27 11.56
CA LEU A 128 27.41 6.27 12.62
C LEU A 128 28.74 6.72 13.25
N VAL A 129 29.84 6.04 12.91
CA VAL A 129 31.17 6.33 13.43
C VAL A 129 31.94 7.11 12.37
N ASP A 130 32.35 8.32 12.71
CA ASP A 130 33.29 9.12 11.93
C ASP A 130 34.71 8.59 12.20
N PHE A 131 35.18 7.73 11.29
CA PHE A 131 36.51 7.12 11.41
C PHE A 131 37.64 8.11 11.14
N ASP A 132 37.40 9.19 10.40
CA ASP A 132 38.40 10.22 10.11
C ASP A 132 38.67 11.05 11.37
N ARG A 133 37.61 11.45 12.09
CA ARG A 133 37.74 12.07 13.41
C ARG A 133 38.41 11.13 14.42
N LYS A 134 38.02 9.85 14.44
CA LYS A 134 38.61 8.85 15.35
C LYS A 134 40.09 8.63 15.06
N TRP A 135 40.48 8.62 13.79
CA TRP A 135 41.87 8.51 13.36
C TRP A 135 42.67 9.72 13.86
N TYR A 136 42.17 10.94 13.65
CA TYR A 136 42.78 12.17 14.14
C TYR A 136 42.91 12.22 15.68
N GLU A 137 41.85 11.90 16.42
CA GLU A 137 41.86 11.85 17.88
C GLU A 137 42.80 10.75 18.42
N SER A 138 42.90 9.62 17.73
CA SER A 138 43.82 8.54 18.10
C SER A 138 45.29 8.90 17.87
N GLY A 139 45.59 9.61 16.78
CA GLY A 139 46.94 10.11 16.47
C GLY A 139 47.42 11.17 17.45
N GLN A 140 46.51 12.03 17.96
CA GLN A 140 46.86 13.01 18.99
C GLN A 140 47.09 12.40 20.39
N ARG A 141 46.53 11.21 20.66
CA ARG A 141 46.66 10.54 21.97
C ARG A 141 47.83 9.56 22.08
N ARG A 142 48.54 9.29 20.98
CA ARG A 142 49.63 8.29 20.95
C ARG A 142 50.77 8.73 20.04
N ALA A 143 51.61 9.63 20.54
CA ALA A 143 52.95 9.85 19.97
C ALA A 143 54.02 8.91 20.60
N ASP A 144 53.69 8.18 21.66
CA ASP A 144 54.65 7.32 22.42
C ASP A 144 54.32 5.80 22.39
N ASP A 145 53.38 5.36 21.56
CA ASP A 145 52.96 3.94 21.46
C ASP A 145 52.87 3.52 19.98
N ASP A 146 53.84 3.97 19.17
CA ASP A 146 53.99 3.60 17.76
C ASP A 146 54.88 2.36 17.62
N ASN A 147 54.43 1.25 18.19
CA ASN A 147 54.88 -0.08 17.83
C ASN A 147 53.75 -1.05 18.19
N SER A 148 53.26 -1.82 17.21
CA SER A 148 52.37 -2.99 17.40
C SER A 148 50.84 -2.82 17.26
N ASP A 149 50.30 -2.08 16.27
CA ASP A 149 48.93 -2.44 15.81
C ASP A 149 48.56 -2.03 14.36
N GLY A 150 49.56 -1.73 13.53
CA GLY A 150 49.36 -1.35 12.12
C GLY A 150 49.72 -2.44 11.09
N ASP A 151 50.16 -3.61 11.55
CA ASP A 151 50.65 -4.71 10.72
C ASP A 151 50.06 -6.03 11.20
N SER A 152 48.78 -6.22 10.91
CA SER A 152 48.17 -7.55 10.90
C SER A 152 47.54 -7.69 9.53
N SER A 153 48.40 -7.92 8.54
CA SER A 153 48.04 -8.85 7.47
C SER A 153 47.62 -10.16 8.15
N ASP A 154 46.84 -10.94 7.43
CA ASP A 154 46.55 -12.33 7.77
C ASP A 154 47.82 -12.98 8.38
N ASP A 155 47.75 -13.41 9.64
CA ASP A 155 48.87 -14.00 10.41
C ASP A 155 49.34 -15.34 9.80
N SER A 156 48.71 -15.75 8.70
CA SER A 156 49.03 -16.89 7.84
C SER A 156 50.07 -16.58 6.76
N ASP A 157 50.38 -15.30 6.48
CA ASP A 157 51.23 -14.88 5.35
C ASP A 157 52.56 -14.22 5.78
N LEU A 158 52.83 -14.14 7.09
CA LEU A 158 54.06 -13.53 7.63
C LEU A 158 55.35 -14.24 7.21
N ASP A 159 55.28 -15.54 6.93
CA ASP A 159 56.44 -16.33 6.50
C ASP A 159 57.00 -15.88 5.13
N ASN A 160 56.21 -15.18 4.33
CA ASN A 160 56.57 -14.73 2.97
C ASN A 160 56.56 -13.19 2.82
N ALA A 161 56.47 -12.44 3.91
CA ALA A 161 56.34 -10.98 3.86
C ALA A 161 57.58 -10.26 3.29
N ASP A 162 58.76 -10.86 3.47
CA ASP A 162 60.06 -10.35 3.03
C ASP A 162 60.51 -10.89 1.66
N GLU A 163 59.68 -11.67 0.98
CA GLU A 163 60.00 -12.14 -0.38
C GLU A 163 60.15 -10.95 -1.35
N PRO A 164 61.19 -10.95 -2.21
CA PRO A 164 61.38 -9.90 -3.19
C PRO A 164 60.27 -9.96 -4.24
N ALA A 165 59.51 -8.86 -4.37
CA ALA A 165 58.44 -8.69 -5.31
C ALA A 165 58.67 -7.46 -6.20
N GLU A 166 58.22 -7.55 -7.44
CA GLU A 166 58.22 -6.44 -8.38
C GLU A 166 56.79 -5.91 -8.55
N TRP A 167 56.64 -4.58 -8.57
CA TRP A 167 55.36 -3.90 -8.81
C TRP A 167 55.55 -2.62 -9.63
N LEU A 168 54.47 -2.16 -10.25
CA LEU A 168 54.42 -0.91 -10.99
C LEU A 168 54.07 0.24 -10.03
N ASP A 169 54.96 1.22 -9.95
CA ASP A 169 54.75 2.49 -9.26
C ASP A 169 53.68 3.32 -9.96
N GLU A 170 53.16 4.35 -9.29
CA GLU A 170 52.14 5.28 -9.81
C GLU A 170 52.58 5.96 -11.13
N PHE A 171 53.90 6.09 -11.33
CA PHE A 171 54.52 6.66 -12.53
C PHE A 171 54.84 5.61 -13.62
N GLY A 172 54.34 4.38 -13.50
CA GLY A 172 54.57 3.30 -14.46
C GLY A 172 55.99 2.73 -14.44
N ARG A 173 56.79 3.03 -13.41
CA ARG A 173 58.15 2.48 -13.23
C ARG A 173 58.08 1.15 -12.49
N LEU A 174 58.86 0.15 -12.91
CA LEU A 174 59.03 -1.10 -12.18
C LEU A 174 59.88 -0.87 -10.93
N ARG A 175 59.28 -0.97 -9.74
CA ARG A 175 59.98 -0.98 -8.45
C ARG A 175 60.16 -2.42 -7.97
N LYS A 176 61.29 -2.68 -7.31
CA LYS A 176 61.57 -3.94 -6.61
C LYS A 176 61.63 -3.66 -5.12
N GLY A 177 61.05 -4.53 -4.31
CA GLY A 177 61.08 -4.43 -2.84
C GLY A 177 60.40 -5.64 -2.22
N THR A 178 59.96 -5.56 -0.97
CA THR A 178 59.31 -6.71 -0.31
C THR A 178 57.85 -6.86 -0.73
N LYS A 179 57.32 -8.08 -0.63
CA LYS A 179 55.89 -8.37 -0.84
C LYS A 179 55.00 -7.47 0.03
N ARG A 180 55.42 -7.15 1.25
CA ARG A 180 54.74 -6.19 2.13
C ARG A 180 54.72 -4.76 1.57
N GLU A 181 55.82 -4.29 1.00
CA GLU A 181 55.87 -2.96 0.35
C GLU A 181 54.98 -2.92 -0.90
N LYS A 182 54.97 -4.01 -1.68
CA LYS A 182 54.06 -4.19 -2.81
C LYS A 182 52.60 -4.08 -2.38
N GLU A 183 52.16 -4.85 -1.39
CA GLU A 183 50.76 -4.80 -0.92
C GLU A 183 50.38 -3.41 -0.39
N ARG A 184 51.30 -2.73 0.30
CA ARG A 184 51.11 -1.34 0.74
C ARG A 184 50.91 -0.39 -0.44
N SER A 185 51.70 -0.52 -1.50
CA SER A 185 51.59 0.32 -2.69
C SER A 185 50.30 0.04 -3.49
N GLU A 186 49.94 -1.23 -3.70
CA GLU A 186 48.70 -1.62 -4.38
C GLU A 186 47.48 -1.15 -3.59
N ARG A 187 47.54 -1.18 -2.26
CA ARG A 187 46.51 -0.63 -1.39
C ARG A 187 46.36 0.87 -1.56
N GLN A 188 47.46 1.63 -1.55
CA GLN A 188 47.43 3.08 -1.78
C GLN A 188 46.83 3.40 -3.16
N GLN A 189 47.24 2.68 -4.20
CA GLN A 189 46.67 2.82 -5.53
C GLN A 189 45.16 2.53 -5.53
N ARG A 190 44.70 1.48 -4.85
CA ARG A 190 43.26 1.17 -4.74
C ARG A 190 42.47 2.26 -4.02
N ILE A 191 43.01 2.85 -2.95
CA ILE A 191 42.38 3.96 -2.22
C ILE A 191 42.33 5.22 -3.10
N GLN A 192 43.41 5.54 -3.81
CA GLN A 192 43.44 6.68 -4.73
C GLN A 192 42.44 6.49 -5.88
N LEU A 193 42.36 5.28 -6.45
CA LEU A 193 41.38 4.95 -7.47
C LEU A 193 39.94 5.06 -6.95
N SER A 194 39.66 4.53 -5.75
CA SER A 194 38.31 4.62 -5.16
C SER A 194 37.93 6.06 -4.82
N ALA A 195 38.87 6.85 -4.29
CA ALA A 195 38.68 8.28 -4.04
C ALA A 195 38.42 9.06 -5.33
N ASN A 196 39.15 8.76 -6.42
CA ASN A 196 38.90 9.35 -7.73
C ASN A 196 37.52 8.97 -8.28
N THR A 197 37.10 7.71 -8.15
CA THR A 197 35.75 7.31 -8.57
C THR A 197 34.66 7.97 -7.75
N ALA A 198 34.83 8.09 -6.43
CA ALA A 198 33.88 8.80 -5.57
C ALA A 198 33.81 10.29 -5.93
N ALA A 199 34.96 10.92 -6.18
CA ALA A 199 35.03 12.30 -6.63
C ALA A 199 34.36 12.52 -8.00
N GLU A 200 34.43 11.56 -8.94
CA GLU A 200 33.68 11.61 -10.20
C GLU A 200 32.16 11.51 -9.98
N GLU A 201 31.72 10.67 -9.05
CA GLU A 201 30.31 10.47 -8.73
C GLU A 201 29.68 11.66 -7.99
N ASP A 202 30.45 12.32 -7.11
CA ASP A 202 30.00 13.47 -6.33
C ASP A 202 30.02 14.80 -7.12
N LYS A 203 30.45 14.77 -8.39
CA LYS A 203 30.34 15.94 -9.27
C LYS A 203 28.87 16.26 -9.51
N ALA A 204 28.44 17.40 -8.97
CA ALA A 204 27.10 17.95 -9.18
C ALA A 204 26.76 18.27 -10.64
N ARG A 205 27.76 18.29 -11.54
CA ARG A 205 27.60 18.53 -12.97
C ARG A 205 27.71 17.21 -13.73
N PRO A 206 26.79 16.92 -14.67
CA PRO A 206 26.91 15.75 -15.52
C PRO A 206 28.21 15.82 -16.34
N GLN A 207 28.86 14.68 -16.57
CA GLN A 207 30.02 14.61 -17.45
C GLN A 207 29.64 15.10 -18.85
N ALA A 208 30.49 15.92 -19.45
CA ALA A 208 30.31 16.37 -20.82
C ALA A 208 30.33 15.15 -21.75
N PRO A 209 29.43 15.07 -22.75
CA PRO A 209 29.40 13.94 -23.67
C PRO A 209 30.73 13.86 -24.45
N ALA A 210 31.28 12.66 -24.61
CA ALA A 210 32.56 12.46 -25.30
C ALA A 210 32.48 12.75 -26.81
N ASN A 211 31.31 12.54 -27.41
CA ASN A 211 31.09 12.70 -28.85
C ASN A 211 30.24 13.95 -29.11
N ILE A 212 30.85 15.13 -28.99
CA ILE A 212 30.23 16.38 -29.43
C ILE A 212 30.55 16.55 -30.91
N ILE A 213 29.53 16.55 -31.77
CA ILE A 213 29.69 16.90 -33.18
C ILE A 213 29.76 18.42 -33.25
N TYR A 214 30.91 18.97 -33.61
CA TYR A 214 31.10 20.41 -33.81
C TYR A 214 30.66 20.79 -35.23
N GLY A 215 29.70 21.72 -35.34
CA GLY A 215 29.18 22.21 -36.63
C GLY A 215 27.98 23.15 -36.46
N ASP A 216 27.53 23.77 -37.56
CA ASP A 216 26.45 24.77 -37.59
C ASP A 216 25.03 24.15 -37.47
N THR A 217 24.93 22.82 -37.51
CA THR A 217 23.66 22.10 -37.35
C THR A 217 23.37 21.86 -35.87
N VAL A 218 22.40 22.60 -35.32
CA VAL A 218 21.93 22.40 -33.94
C VAL A 218 21.23 21.04 -33.81
N GLN A 219 21.79 20.13 -33.00
CA GLN A 219 21.17 18.83 -32.69
C GLN A 219 20.00 18.97 -31.71
N HIS A 220 18.90 19.58 -32.16
CA HIS A 220 17.69 19.77 -31.35
C HIS A 220 17.10 18.45 -30.82
N ALA A 221 17.32 17.33 -31.51
CA ALA A 221 16.83 16.01 -31.11
C ALA A 221 17.70 15.32 -30.04
N ALA A 222 18.92 15.79 -29.79
CA ALA A 222 19.81 15.19 -28.78
C ALA A 222 19.36 15.50 -27.34
N PHE A 223 18.64 16.61 -27.14
CA PHE A 223 18.05 16.98 -25.86
C PHE A 223 16.52 16.95 -25.93
N ASN A 224 15.95 15.76 -25.76
CA ASN A 224 14.51 15.58 -25.61
C ASN A 224 14.19 15.31 -24.12
N PRO A 225 13.77 16.32 -23.34
CA PRO A 225 13.42 16.13 -21.93
C PRO A 225 12.25 15.15 -21.76
N ASP A 226 11.39 15.05 -22.78
CA ASP A 226 10.21 14.19 -22.78
C ASP A 226 10.51 12.73 -23.13
N ALA A 227 11.74 12.40 -23.55
CA ALA A 227 12.10 11.03 -23.93
C ALA A 227 11.91 10.04 -22.76
N ARG A 228 12.23 10.47 -21.53
CA ARG A 228 11.99 9.67 -20.32
C ARG A 228 10.51 9.49 -20.03
N ILE A 229 9.71 10.54 -20.24
CA ILE A 229 8.26 10.50 -20.04
C ILE A 229 7.62 9.53 -21.06
N ALA A 230 8.04 9.60 -22.32
CA ALA A 230 7.58 8.70 -23.38
C ALA A 230 7.91 7.23 -23.08
N GLN A 231 9.12 6.93 -22.60
CA GLN A 231 9.51 5.58 -22.19
C GLN A 231 8.66 5.06 -21.03
N GLN A 232 8.44 5.87 -19.99
CA GLN A 232 7.60 5.50 -18.85
C GLN A 232 6.15 5.24 -19.26
N MET A 233 5.59 6.07 -20.13
CA MET A 233 4.23 5.88 -20.66
C MET A 233 4.13 4.61 -21.49
N ALA A 234 5.14 4.29 -22.29
CA ALA A 234 5.20 3.05 -23.06
C ALA A 234 5.28 1.81 -22.15
N GLU A 235 6.08 1.87 -21.08
CA GLU A 235 6.14 0.79 -20.08
C GLU A 235 4.83 0.60 -19.33
N ILE A 236 4.15 1.69 -18.95
CA ILE A 236 2.84 1.64 -18.29
C ILE A 236 1.80 1.04 -19.25
N ALA A 237 1.82 1.44 -20.52
CA ALA A 237 0.93 0.89 -21.54
C ALA A 237 1.19 -0.62 -21.78
N ALA A 238 2.44 -1.05 -21.80
CA ALA A 238 2.81 -2.46 -21.95
C ALA A 238 2.43 -3.31 -20.72
N LYS A 239 2.51 -2.74 -19.51
CA LYS A 239 2.11 -3.38 -18.25
C LYS A 239 0.60 -3.37 -18.02
N ARG A 240 -0.15 -2.51 -18.71
CA ARG A 240 -1.62 -2.46 -18.61
C ARG A 240 -2.21 -3.67 -19.31
N ASP A 241 -3.17 -4.33 -18.66
CA ASP A 241 -3.91 -5.45 -19.24
C ASP A 241 -4.50 -5.04 -20.60
N LYS A 242 -4.17 -5.82 -21.64
CA LYS A 242 -4.63 -5.62 -23.02
C LYS A 242 -6.11 -5.94 -23.21
N SER A 243 -6.84 -6.18 -22.13
CA SER A 243 -8.29 -6.31 -22.23
C SER A 243 -8.84 -4.99 -22.76
N ALA A 244 -9.69 -5.09 -23.78
CA ALA A 244 -10.36 -3.92 -24.32
C ALA A 244 -10.99 -3.17 -23.14
N THR A 245 -10.59 -1.92 -22.96
CA THR A 245 -11.26 -0.99 -22.04
C THR A 245 -12.17 -0.17 -22.95
N PRO A 246 -13.51 -0.31 -22.87
CA PRO A 246 -14.29 -0.95 -21.82
C PRO A 246 -14.42 -2.48 -21.94
N PRO A 247 -14.59 -3.21 -20.81
CA PRO A 247 -14.79 -4.65 -20.79
C PRO A 247 -15.97 -5.08 -21.69
N PRO A 248 -15.96 -6.31 -22.23
CA PRO A 248 -17.10 -6.82 -22.97
C PRO A 248 -18.36 -6.83 -22.09
N GLU A 249 -19.53 -6.63 -22.71
CA GLU A 249 -20.81 -6.63 -21.99
C GLU A 249 -21.11 -8.04 -21.44
N THR A 250 -20.86 -8.23 -20.14
CA THR A 250 -21.21 -9.45 -19.41
C THR A 250 -22.56 -9.26 -18.73
N HIS A 251 -23.53 -10.12 -19.05
CA HIS A 251 -24.87 -10.07 -18.46
C HIS A 251 -25.06 -11.17 -17.41
N TYR A 252 -26.04 -10.97 -16.53
CA TYR A 252 -26.40 -11.95 -15.51
C TYR A 252 -26.98 -13.23 -16.15
N ASP A 253 -26.50 -14.39 -15.71
CA ASP A 253 -27.00 -15.69 -16.12
C ASP A 253 -27.73 -16.36 -14.95
N ALA A 254 -29.01 -16.63 -15.17
CA ALA A 254 -29.91 -17.19 -14.17
C ALA A 254 -29.60 -18.65 -13.79
N SER A 255 -28.82 -19.36 -14.60
CA SER A 255 -28.44 -20.75 -14.32
C SER A 255 -27.42 -20.89 -13.19
N TYR A 256 -26.66 -19.82 -12.90
CA TYR A 256 -25.60 -19.83 -11.89
C TYR A 256 -26.11 -19.77 -10.45
N GLU A 257 -27.34 -19.31 -10.20
CA GLU A 257 -27.86 -19.13 -8.85
C GLU A 257 -29.28 -19.71 -8.70
N ILE A 258 -29.47 -20.58 -7.70
CA ILE A 258 -30.79 -21.15 -7.37
C ILE A 258 -31.53 -20.25 -6.36
N ARG A 259 -31.80 -18.99 -6.73
CA ARG A 259 -32.57 -18.04 -5.91
C ARG A 259 -34.06 -17.97 -6.28
N ASN A 260 -34.45 -18.59 -7.39
CA ASN A 260 -35.77 -18.42 -7.99
C ASN A 260 -36.82 -19.42 -7.45
N ARG A 261 -36.61 -19.98 -6.27
CA ARG A 261 -37.59 -20.92 -5.69
C ARG A 261 -38.82 -20.13 -5.19
N GLY A 262 -39.92 -20.23 -5.92
CA GLY A 262 -41.24 -19.71 -5.51
C GLY A 262 -41.66 -18.37 -6.13
N THR A 263 -40.85 -17.78 -7.01
CA THR A 263 -41.20 -16.56 -7.74
C THR A 263 -41.23 -16.82 -9.25
N GLY A 264 -42.19 -16.22 -9.96
CA GLY A 264 -42.25 -16.28 -11.42
C GLY A 264 -41.08 -15.50 -12.01
N PHE A 265 -40.02 -16.21 -12.39
CA PHE A 265 -38.79 -15.62 -12.93
C PHE A 265 -38.73 -15.79 -14.45
N TYR A 266 -38.41 -14.72 -15.17
CA TYR A 266 -38.18 -14.74 -16.62
C TYR A 266 -36.67 -14.70 -16.89
N ALA A 267 -36.12 -15.74 -17.50
CA ALA A 267 -34.70 -15.86 -17.82
C ALA A 267 -34.43 -15.33 -19.23
N PHE A 268 -33.59 -14.30 -19.34
CA PHE A 268 -33.17 -13.78 -20.64
C PHE A 268 -32.11 -14.68 -21.27
N SER A 269 -32.14 -14.80 -22.60
CA SER A 269 -31.11 -15.50 -23.36
C SER A 269 -29.73 -14.89 -23.14
N GLY A 270 -28.68 -15.71 -23.19
CA GLY A 270 -27.28 -15.27 -23.16
C GLY A 270 -26.90 -14.41 -24.36
N ASP A 271 -27.53 -14.68 -25.51
CA ASP A 271 -27.26 -14.04 -26.79
C ASP A 271 -27.80 -12.61 -26.84
N ALA A 272 -26.96 -11.65 -27.23
CA ALA A 272 -27.31 -10.23 -27.19
C ALA A 272 -28.52 -9.86 -28.08
N GLN A 273 -28.66 -10.51 -29.24
CA GLN A 273 -29.78 -10.27 -30.15
C GLN A 273 -31.10 -10.78 -29.58
N MET A 274 -31.14 -12.05 -29.17
CA MET A 274 -32.32 -12.66 -28.55
C MET A 274 -32.74 -11.92 -27.27
N ARG A 275 -31.77 -11.58 -26.41
CA ARG A 275 -32.04 -10.79 -25.20
C ARG A 275 -32.68 -9.45 -25.52
N LYS A 276 -32.22 -8.76 -26.57
CA LYS A 276 -32.78 -7.48 -26.98
C LYS A 276 -34.23 -7.64 -27.44
N GLU A 277 -34.52 -8.66 -28.24
CA GLU A 277 -35.88 -8.97 -28.69
C GLU A 277 -36.80 -9.32 -27.51
N GLU A 278 -36.32 -10.10 -26.56
CA GLU A 278 -37.04 -10.43 -25.32
C GLU A 278 -37.33 -9.17 -24.47
N MET A 279 -36.35 -8.28 -24.34
CA MET A 279 -36.52 -6.99 -23.65
C MET A 279 -37.52 -6.09 -24.34
N ASP A 280 -37.47 -6.00 -25.67
CA ASP A 280 -38.39 -5.21 -26.47
C ASP A 280 -39.82 -5.76 -26.40
N SER A 281 -39.97 -7.09 -26.37
CA SER A 281 -41.25 -7.77 -26.15
C SER A 281 -41.83 -7.46 -24.77
N LEU A 282 -41.01 -7.55 -23.72
CA LEU A 282 -41.43 -7.25 -22.35
C LEU A 282 -41.81 -5.77 -22.17
N ALA A 283 -41.08 -4.86 -22.82
CA ALA A 283 -41.41 -3.44 -22.84
C ALA A 283 -42.79 -3.18 -23.48
N LYS A 284 -43.11 -3.86 -24.59
CA LYS A 284 -44.44 -3.76 -25.23
C LYS A 284 -45.56 -4.25 -24.31
N GLN A 285 -45.39 -5.42 -23.69
CA GLN A 285 -46.36 -5.94 -22.71
C GLN A 285 -46.55 -4.99 -21.53
N ARG A 286 -45.47 -4.34 -21.07
CA ARG A 286 -45.56 -3.34 -20.01
C ARG A 286 -46.38 -2.12 -20.45
N VAL A 287 -46.16 -1.61 -21.65
CA VAL A 287 -46.95 -0.49 -22.19
C VAL A 287 -48.43 -0.87 -22.32
N GLU A 288 -48.72 -2.07 -22.80
CA GLU A 288 -50.10 -2.58 -22.92
C GLU A 288 -50.78 -2.71 -21.55
N THR A 289 -50.10 -3.29 -20.55
CA THR A 289 -50.66 -3.44 -19.20
C THR A 289 -50.81 -2.12 -18.48
N GLU A 290 -49.87 -1.18 -18.64
CA GLU A 290 -50.00 0.18 -18.12
C GLU A 290 -51.15 0.94 -18.78
N ARG A 291 -51.35 0.75 -20.09
CA ARG A 291 -52.49 1.31 -20.82
C ARG A 291 -53.82 0.74 -20.31
N ILE A 292 -53.96 -0.58 -20.22
CA ILE A 292 -55.18 -1.24 -19.70
C ILE A 292 -55.47 -0.81 -18.27
N ARG A 293 -54.43 -0.68 -17.42
CA ARG A 293 -54.59 -0.20 -16.04
C ARG A 293 -55.07 1.25 -15.98
N LYS A 294 -54.56 2.12 -16.86
CA LYS A 294 -55.03 3.51 -16.97
C LYS A 294 -56.46 3.57 -17.46
N GLU A 295 -56.79 2.83 -18.52
CA GLU A 295 -58.16 2.75 -19.05
C GLU A 295 -59.15 2.28 -17.99
N ARG A 296 -58.84 1.18 -17.27
CA ARG A 296 -59.68 0.71 -16.14
C ARG A 296 -59.79 1.75 -15.02
N ALA A 297 -58.69 2.41 -14.65
CA ALA A 297 -58.72 3.43 -13.61
C ALA A 297 -59.54 4.66 -14.01
N GLU A 298 -59.50 5.05 -15.29
CA GLU A 298 -60.32 6.13 -15.86
C GLU A 298 -61.80 5.75 -15.93
N GLU A 299 -62.12 4.50 -16.30
CA GLU A 299 -63.49 3.97 -16.28
C GLU A 299 -64.05 3.95 -14.85
N GLU A 300 -63.30 3.41 -13.89
CA GLU A 300 -63.68 3.41 -12.47
C GLU A 300 -63.82 4.83 -11.91
N ALA A 301 -63.00 5.79 -12.35
CA ALA A 301 -63.12 7.19 -11.96
C ALA A 301 -64.38 7.84 -12.53
N LYS A 302 -64.69 7.59 -13.82
CA LYS A 302 -65.92 8.07 -14.46
C LYS A 302 -67.16 7.46 -13.82
N GLU A 303 -67.15 6.17 -13.50
CA GLU A 303 -68.27 5.51 -12.83
C GLU A 303 -68.53 6.11 -11.43
N LYS A 304 -67.46 6.35 -10.66
CA LYS A 304 -67.54 7.07 -9.38
C LYS A 304 -68.10 8.47 -9.55
N GLU A 305 -67.61 9.24 -10.53
CA GLU A 305 -68.12 10.59 -10.81
C GLU A 305 -69.61 10.57 -11.19
N THR A 306 -70.04 9.64 -12.05
CA THR A 306 -71.46 9.51 -12.43
C THR A 306 -72.35 9.09 -11.26
N SER A 307 -71.91 8.15 -10.42
CA SER A 307 -72.67 7.73 -9.23
C SER A 307 -72.72 8.82 -8.15
N GLU A 308 -71.69 9.64 -8.01
CA GLU A 308 -71.70 10.84 -7.17
C GLU A 308 -72.67 11.91 -7.73
N LEU A 309 -72.66 12.14 -9.04
CA LEU A 309 -73.58 13.07 -9.69
C LEU A 309 -75.04 12.61 -9.62
N ASP A 310 -75.33 11.31 -9.74
CA ASP A 310 -76.68 10.75 -9.64
C ASP A 310 -77.19 10.66 -8.20
N SER A 311 -76.30 10.50 -7.21
CA SER A 311 -76.67 10.49 -5.79
C SER A 311 -76.90 11.89 -5.22
N ARG A 312 -76.25 12.92 -5.78
CA ARG A 312 -76.38 14.32 -5.37
C ARG A 312 -77.80 14.91 -5.48
N PRO A 313 -78.57 14.74 -6.57
CA PRO A 313 -79.96 15.22 -6.64
C PRO A 313 -80.86 14.44 -5.69
N LYS A 314 -80.70 13.11 -5.60
CA LYS A 314 -81.46 12.28 -4.66
C LYS A 314 -81.23 12.69 -3.20
N ALA A 315 -79.98 13.04 -2.85
CA ALA A 315 -79.65 13.55 -1.53
C ALA A 315 -80.27 14.94 -1.27
N MET A 316 -80.24 15.85 -2.26
CA MET A 316 -80.87 17.17 -2.16
C MET A 316 -82.40 17.09 -2.07
N ASP A 317 -83.03 16.19 -2.83
CA ASP A 317 -84.47 15.97 -2.79
C ASP A 317 -84.88 15.32 -1.46
N ALA A 318 -84.12 14.34 -0.97
CA ALA A 318 -84.33 13.77 0.36
C ALA A 318 -84.18 14.82 1.47
N GLU A 319 -83.22 15.73 1.36
CA GLU A 319 -83.05 16.85 2.30
C GLU A 319 -84.22 17.84 2.23
N ARG A 320 -84.71 18.16 1.02
CA ARG A 320 -85.90 19.01 0.82
C ARG A 320 -87.16 18.39 1.42
N HIS A 321 -87.39 17.09 1.17
CA HIS A 321 -88.51 16.35 1.77
C HIS A 321 -88.41 16.32 3.29
N ALA A 322 -87.24 16.01 3.86
CA ALA A 322 -87.05 16.02 5.30
C ALA A 322 -87.22 17.40 5.95
N ARG A 323 -86.94 18.50 5.23
CA ARG A 323 -87.23 19.86 5.70
C ARG A 323 -88.72 20.17 5.62
N ALA A 324 -89.39 19.79 4.53
CA ALA A 324 -90.83 19.95 4.38
C ALA A 324 -91.60 19.15 5.44
N ASP A 325 -91.19 17.92 5.73
CA ASP A 325 -91.79 17.08 6.78
C ASP A 325 -91.65 17.74 8.16
N LYS A 326 -90.48 18.34 8.47
CA LYS A 326 -90.28 19.11 9.70
C LYS A 326 -91.16 20.36 9.77
N GLU A 327 -91.28 21.11 8.66
CA GLU A 327 -92.15 22.28 8.60
C GLU A 327 -93.64 21.90 8.74
N VAL A 328 -94.04 20.74 8.20
CA VAL A 328 -95.38 20.17 8.40
C VAL A 328 -95.58 19.74 9.85
N ASP A 329 -94.62 19.07 10.47
CA ASP A 329 -94.67 18.68 11.88
C ASP A 329 -94.76 19.91 12.80
N ASP A 330 -93.96 20.96 12.54
CA ASP A 330 -94.00 22.23 13.28
C ASP A 330 -95.34 22.97 13.08
N PHE A 331 -95.91 22.93 11.87
CA PHE A 331 -97.23 23.49 11.57
C PHE A 331 -98.36 22.71 12.28
N LEU A 332 -98.32 21.39 12.26
CA LEU A 332 -99.27 20.53 12.97
C LEU A 332 -99.19 20.76 14.49
N GLN A 333 -97.98 20.88 15.05
CA GLN A 333 -97.78 21.27 16.45
C GLN A 333 -98.34 22.66 16.77
N SER A 334 -98.30 23.60 15.81
CA SER A 334 -98.89 24.94 15.98
C SER A 334 -100.42 24.97 15.90
N LEU A 335 -101.03 23.96 15.27
CA LEU A 335 -102.49 23.80 15.13
C LEU A 335 -103.12 22.94 16.23
N ASP A 336 -102.32 22.22 17.02
CA ASP A 336 -102.75 21.59 18.27
C ASP A 336 -103.07 22.68 19.31
N ILE A 337 -104.22 23.31 19.10
CA ILE A 337 -104.90 24.17 20.06
C ILE A 337 -105.17 23.32 21.31
N PRO A 338 -104.72 23.74 22.50
CA PRO A 338 -104.95 22.98 23.72
C PRO A 338 -106.46 22.84 23.98
N ASN A 339 -106.88 21.58 24.05
CA ASN A 339 -108.17 21.15 24.52
C ASN A 339 -108.49 21.83 25.87
N ALA A 340 -109.71 22.35 25.99
CA ALA A 340 -110.21 23.07 27.15
C ALA A 340 -110.01 22.28 28.47
N PRO A 341 -109.88 22.96 29.63
CA PRO A 341 -109.86 22.28 30.91
C PRO A 341 -111.22 21.62 31.17
N ASN A 342 -111.23 20.29 31.29
CA ASN A 342 -112.37 19.56 31.84
C ASN A 342 -112.57 20.01 33.30
N GLY A 343 -113.68 20.70 33.55
CA GLY A 343 -114.31 20.88 34.85
C GLY A 343 -115.63 20.12 34.89
#